data_AF-A0A946U7I2-F1
#
_entry.id   AF-A0A946U7I2-F1
#
_cell.length_a   1.000
_cell.length_b   1.000
_cell.length_c   1.000
_cell.angle_alpha   90.00
_cell.angle_beta   90.00
_cell.angle_gamma   90.00
#
_symmetry.space_group_name_H-M   'P 1'
#
loop_
_entity.id
_entity.type
_entity.pdbx_description
1 polymer ?
#
loop_
_entity_poly.entity_id
_entity_poly.type
_entity_poly.pdbx_seq_one_letter_code
_entity_poly.pdbx_strand_id
1 'polypeptide(L)'
;ILYLGGNEADSHGYLHNLEEIAIRTLGEYGVEGFRREGKSGAWTTSGKVAAIGFRLKKWVSFHGMSFSVCNDLTGFDTIVPCGLAGEPVASLKTILKEDCPEMEQVRDSLLNHFSMVCGRKLERFDAEGKLPDELAELIRNP
;
A
#
# COMPACT_ATOMS: atom_id res chain seq x y z
N ILE A 1 -2.42 7.31 7.99
CA ILE A 1 -3.74 7.68 8.53
C ILE A 1 -4.17 8.93 7.78
N LEU A 2 -5.35 8.90 7.17
CA LEU A 2 -5.92 10.02 6.42
C LEU A 2 -7.33 10.27 6.89
N TYR A 3 -7.75 11.53 6.90
CA TYR A 3 -9.16 11.90 6.98
C TYR A 3 -9.73 12.04 5.57
N LEU A 4 -10.76 11.26 5.26
CA LEU A 4 -11.43 11.14 3.96
C LEU A 4 -12.85 11.72 4.02
N GLY A 5 -12.98 12.96 4.52
CA GLY A 5 -14.27 13.61 4.69
C GLY A 5 -14.80 14.31 3.44
N GLY A 6 -16.08 14.70 3.48
CA GLY A 6 -16.69 15.49 2.41
C GLY A 6 -16.70 14.77 1.07
N ASN A 7 -16.10 15.37 0.03
CA ASN A 7 -16.08 14.81 -1.32
C ASN A 7 -15.13 13.60 -1.47
N GLU A 8 -14.29 13.31 -0.47
CA GLU A 8 -13.38 12.15 -0.46
C GLU A 8 -13.96 10.95 0.28
N ALA A 9 -15.20 11.06 0.76
CA ALA A 9 -15.91 10.04 1.53
C ALA A 9 -16.37 8.85 0.64
N ASP A 10 -15.41 8.17 0.05
CA ASP A 10 -15.60 6.99 -0.81
C ASP A 10 -14.58 5.91 -0.46
N SER A 11 -15.05 4.82 0.16
CA SER A 11 -14.20 3.70 0.52
C SER A 11 -13.66 2.95 -0.70
N HIS A 12 -14.44 2.83 -1.78
CA HIS A 12 -13.98 2.14 -2.99
C HIS A 12 -12.98 3.00 -3.74
N GLY A 13 -13.21 4.31 -3.80
CA GLY A 13 -12.23 5.28 -4.30
C GLY A 13 -10.91 5.21 -3.54
N TYR A 14 -10.95 5.17 -2.20
CA TYR A 14 -9.73 5.02 -1.41
C TYR A 14 -9.00 3.69 -1.64
N LEU A 15 -9.74 2.57 -1.78
CA LEU A 15 -9.16 1.29 -2.18
C LEU A 15 -8.46 1.40 -3.54
N HIS A 16 -9.14 1.93 -4.55
CA HIS A 16 -8.59 2.09 -5.89
C HIS A 16 -7.36 3.00 -5.92
N ASN A 17 -7.31 4.04 -5.08
CA ASN A 17 -6.15 4.90 -4.92
C ASN A 17 -4.94 4.10 -4.39
N LEU A 18 -5.13 3.28 -3.33
CA LEU A 18 -4.03 2.44 -2.81
C LEU A 18 -3.54 1.42 -3.86
N GLU A 19 -4.43 0.84 -4.65
CA GLU A 19 -4.06 -0.04 -5.76
C GLU A 19 -3.30 0.72 -6.85
N GLU A 20 -3.74 1.93 -7.19
CA GLU A 20 -3.08 2.78 -8.20
C GLU A 20 -1.65 3.12 -7.77
N ILE A 21 -1.47 3.47 -6.49
CA ILE A 21 -0.17 3.80 -5.92
C ILE A 21 0.79 2.61 -6.08
N ALA A 22 0.34 1.41 -5.72
CA ALA A 22 1.16 0.20 -5.88
C ALA A 22 1.47 -0.09 -7.36
N ILE A 23 0.49 0.03 -8.26
CA ILE A 23 0.68 -0.22 -9.70
C ILE A 23 1.69 0.77 -10.30
N ARG A 24 1.61 2.05 -9.94
CA ARG A 24 2.56 3.07 -10.42
C ARG A 24 3.98 2.84 -9.89
N THR A 25 4.10 2.48 -8.61
CA THR A 25 5.39 2.08 -8.02
C THR A 25 5.98 0.88 -8.76
N LEU A 26 5.19 -0.15 -9.06
CA LEU A 26 5.65 -1.29 -9.86
C LEU A 26 6.16 -0.85 -11.24
N GLY A 27 5.39 0.01 -11.92
CA GLY A 27 5.74 0.53 -13.24
C GLY A 27 7.06 1.32 -13.28
N GLU A 28 7.41 2.02 -12.21
CA GLU A 28 8.69 2.74 -12.08
C GLU A 28 9.90 1.80 -12.14
N TYR A 29 9.74 0.55 -11.71
CA TYR A 29 10.78 -0.49 -11.77
C TYR A 29 10.59 -1.45 -12.96
N GLY A 30 9.79 -1.07 -13.95
CA GLY A 30 9.55 -1.88 -15.14
C GLY A 30 8.71 -3.13 -14.91
N VAL A 31 7.99 -3.22 -13.79
CA VAL A 31 7.09 -4.33 -13.47
C VAL A 31 5.66 -3.94 -13.82
N GLU A 32 5.01 -4.72 -14.69
CA GLU A 32 3.60 -4.50 -15.03
C GLU A 32 2.69 -4.94 -13.88
N GLY A 33 2.00 -3.98 -13.27
CA GLY A 33 1.00 -4.19 -12.23
C GLY A 33 -0.42 -3.99 -12.72
N PHE A 34 -1.38 -4.74 -12.19
CA PHE A 34 -2.79 -4.63 -12.52
C PHE A 34 -3.72 -4.90 -11.32
N ARG A 35 -4.98 -4.46 -11.45
CA ARG A 35 -6.08 -4.81 -10.54
C ARG A 35 -6.75 -6.11 -11.01
N ARG A 36 -7.29 -6.89 -10.08
CA ARG A 36 -8.13 -8.06 -10.40
C ARG A 36 -9.52 -7.85 -9.85
N GLU A 37 -10.53 -8.04 -10.71
CA GLU A 37 -11.92 -7.93 -10.31
C GLU A 37 -12.24 -8.87 -9.13
N GLY A 38 -12.93 -8.34 -8.12
CA GLY A 38 -13.26 -9.08 -6.90
C GLY A 38 -12.08 -9.38 -5.97
N LYS A 39 -10.86 -8.90 -6.27
CA LYS A 39 -9.65 -9.20 -5.48
C LYS A 39 -8.80 -7.94 -5.23
N SER A 40 -9.00 -7.34 -4.06
CA SER A 40 -8.27 -6.13 -3.64
C SER A 40 -6.75 -6.30 -3.71
N GLY A 41 -6.03 -5.22 -4.00
CA GLY A 41 -4.57 -5.20 -4.03
C GLY A 41 -4.00 -5.09 -5.43
N ALA A 42 -2.67 -5.04 -5.51
CA ALA A 42 -1.95 -4.97 -6.78
C ALA A 42 -1.32 -6.32 -7.12
N TRP A 43 -1.54 -6.73 -8.36
CA TRP A 43 -1.18 -8.04 -8.91
C TRP A 43 -0.19 -7.87 -10.05
N THR A 44 0.62 -8.91 -10.26
CA THR A 44 1.50 -9.06 -11.42
C THR A 44 1.26 -10.45 -12.01
N THR A 45 1.87 -10.76 -13.14
CA THR A 45 1.86 -12.12 -13.72
C THR A 45 2.50 -13.16 -12.79
N SER A 46 3.39 -12.72 -11.89
CA SER A 46 4.06 -13.58 -10.89
C SER A 46 3.26 -13.75 -9.59
N GLY A 47 2.20 -12.96 -9.37
CA GLY A 47 1.38 -13.02 -8.15
C GLY A 47 1.09 -11.66 -7.53
N LYS A 48 0.44 -11.71 -6.36
CA LYS A 48 0.05 -10.50 -5.61
C LYS A 48 1.27 -9.86 -4.95
N VAL A 49 1.54 -8.59 -5.26
CA VAL A 49 2.65 -7.83 -4.67
C VAL A 49 2.19 -6.90 -3.55
N ALA A 50 0.98 -6.33 -3.67
CA ALA A 50 0.42 -5.47 -2.63
C ALA A 50 -0.87 -6.03 -2.06
N ALA A 51 -0.90 -6.30 -0.75
CA ALA A 51 -2.10 -6.62 0.00
C ALA A 51 -2.69 -5.34 0.60
N ILE A 52 -3.98 -5.12 0.42
CA ILE A 52 -4.66 -3.91 0.88
C ILE A 52 -5.83 -4.29 1.78
N GLY A 53 -5.80 -3.76 2.99
CA GLY A 53 -6.83 -3.94 4.01
C GLY A 53 -6.82 -2.72 4.92
N PHE A 54 -7.92 -2.00 4.94
CA PHE A 54 -8.07 -0.81 5.77
C PHE A 54 -9.44 -0.77 6.44
N ARG A 55 -9.53 0.06 7.47
CA ARG A 55 -10.77 0.36 8.17
C ARG A 55 -10.97 1.87 8.18
N LEU A 56 -12.21 2.30 8.01
CA LEU A 56 -12.62 3.69 8.22
C LEU A 56 -13.44 3.77 9.50
N LYS A 57 -13.13 4.74 10.37
CA LYS A 57 -13.98 5.12 11.51
C LYS A 57 -14.19 6.62 11.40
N LYS A 58 -15.44 7.06 11.20
CA LYS A 58 -15.79 8.46 10.93
C LYS A 58 -14.88 9.10 9.87
N TRP A 59 -14.62 8.34 8.80
CA TRP A 59 -13.77 8.74 7.68
C TRP A 59 -12.27 8.92 7.98
N VAL A 60 -11.81 8.53 9.18
CA VAL A 60 -10.38 8.38 9.47
C VAL A 60 -9.92 6.97 9.13
N SER A 61 -8.84 6.85 8.35
CA SER A 61 -8.30 5.57 7.86
C SER A 61 -7.29 4.94 8.81
N PHE A 62 -7.45 3.63 9.04
CA PHE A 62 -6.58 2.77 9.83
C PHE A 62 -6.08 1.58 8.99
N HIS A 63 -4.92 1.05 9.33
CA HIS A 63 -4.15 0.09 8.52
C HIS A 63 -3.77 0.68 7.15
N GLY A 64 -3.96 -0.04 6.05
CA GLY A 64 -3.63 0.44 4.71
C GLY A 64 -3.16 -0.68 3.79
N MET A 65 -1.91 -0.56 3.35
CA MET A 65 -1.31 -1.44 2.34
C MET A 65 -0.02 -2.05 2.88
N SER A 66 0.20 -3.31 2.55
CA SER A 66 1.50 -3.99 2.65
C SER A 66 2.00 -4.24 1.22
N PHE A 67 3.15 -3.68 0.88
CA PHE A 67 3.78 -3.82 -0.44
C PHE A 67 5.04 -4.67 -0.30
N SER A 68 5.10 -5.79 -1.02
CA SER A 68 6.18 -6.77 -0.89
C SER A 68 7.40 -6.39 -1.72
N VAL A 69 8.53 -6.14 -1.06
CA VAL A 69 9.78 -5.73 -1.73
C VAL A 69 10.79 -6.87 -1.70
N CYS A 70 11.39 -7.16 -0.55
CA CYS A 70 12.42 -8.19 -0.40
C CYS A 70 12.11 -9.21 0.73
N ASN A 71 10.87 -9.20 1.22
CA ASN A 71 10.40 -10.10 2.26
C ASN A 71 10.46 -11.57 1.85
N ASP A 72 10.76 -12.43 2.83
CA ASP A 72 10.64 -13.89 2.73
C ASP A 72 9.17 -14.27 2.57
N LEU A 73 8.87 -14.97 1.47
CA LEU A 73 7.50 -15.36 1.13
C LEU A 73 7.11 -16.73 1.68
N THR A 74 8.05 -17.51 2.23
CA THR A 74 7.77 -18.87 2.76
C THR A 74 6.73 -18.86 3.88
N GLY A 75 6.60 -17.76 4.63
CA GLY A 75 5.55 -17.59 5.63
C GLY A 75 4.13 -17.70 5.05
N PHE A 76 3.94 -17.33 3.77
CA PHE A 76 2.64 -17.43 3.10
C PHE A 76 2.20 -18.87 2.84
N ASP A 77 3.13 -19.84 2.81
CA ASP A 77 2.81 -21.27 2.64
C ASP A 77 2.05 -21.85 3.84
N THR A 78 2.08 -21.17 4.99
CA THR A 78 1.45 -21.60 6.24
C THR A 78 0.04 -21.05 6.44
N ILE A 79 -0.42 -20.16 5.57
CA ILE A 79 -1.72 -19.48 5.68
C ILE A 79 -2.46 -19.50 4.35
N VAL A 80 -3.75 -19.14 4.37
CA VAL A 80 -4.51 -18.80 3.16
C VAL A 80 -4.53 -17.27 3.03
N PRO A 81 -3.58 -16.66 2.29
CA PRO A 81 -3.45 -15.21 2.26
C PRO A 81 -4.70 -14.55 1.68
N CYS A 82 -5.21 -13.54 2.38
CA CYS A 82 -6.41 -12.79 1.98
C CYS A 82 -7.66 -13.67 1.73
N GLY A 83 -7.73 -14.90 2.24
CA GLY A 83 -8.80 -15.86 1.94
C GLY A 83 -8.75 -16.44 0.52
N LEU A 84 -7.67 -16.22 -0.22
CA LEU A 84 -7.51 -16.60 -1.62
C LEU A 84 -6.62 -17.85 -1.74
N ALA A 85 -7.20 -19.02 -1.48
CA ALA A 85 -6.46 -20.28 -1.55
C ALA A 85 -5.87 -20.52 -2.95
N GLY A 86 -4.57 -20.85 -2.99
CA GLY A 86 -3.85 -21.17 -4.22
C GLY A 86 -3.44 -19.98 -5.10
N GLU A 87 -3.70 -18.74 -4.67
CA GLU A 87 -3.24 -17.56 -5.41
C GLU A 87 -1.78 -17.23 -5.05
N PRO A 88 -0.87 -17.11 -6.03
CA PRO A 88 0.52 -16.84 -5.76
C PRO A 88 0.73 -15.42 -5.20
N VAL A 89 1.67 -15.31 -4.28
CA VAL A 89 2.21 -14.03 -3.80
C VAL A 89 3.57 -13.77 -4.44
N ALA A 90 3.93 -12.50 -4.60
CA ALA A 90 5.19 -12.10 -5.18
C ALA A 90 5.76 -10.87 -4.47
N SER A 91 7.05 -10.61 -4.68
CA SER A 91 7.75 -9.42 -4.24
C SER A 91 8.63 -8.88 -5.36
N LEU A 92 9.03 -7.60 -5.29
CA LEU A 92 10.01 -7.04 -6.24
C LEU A 92 11.27 -7.90 -6.34
N LYS A 93 11.78 -8.43 -5.23
CA LYS A 93 12.96 -9.31 -5.21
C LYS A 93 12.73 -10.60 -5.97
N THR A 94 11.56 -11.23 -5.85
CA THR A 94 11.26 -12.45 -6.62
C THR A 94 11.13 -12.19 -8.12
N ILE A 95 10.67 -10.99 -8.51
CA ILE A 95 10.45 -10.61 -9.92
C ILE A 95 11.76 -10.14 -10.58
N LEU A 96 12.47 -9.22 -9.92
CA LEU A 96 13.64 -8.52 -10.47
C LEU A 96 14.98 -9.16 -10.07
N LYS A 97 15.00 -10.07 -9.09
CA LYS A 97 16.20 -10.78 -8.62
C LYS A 97 17.31 -9.80 -8.20
N GLU A 98 18.44 -9.78 -8.88
CA GLU A 98 19.57 -8.90 -8.54
C GLU A 98 19.31 -7.43 -8.89
N ASP A 99 18.35 -7.16 -9.77
CA ASP A 99 17.92 -5.80 -10.13
C ASP A 99 16.87 -5.23 -9.17
N CYS A 100 16.61 -5.92 -8.05
CA CYS A 100 15.66 -5.43 -7.05
C CYS A 100 16.18 -4.13 -6.42
N PRO A 101 15.39 -3.04 -6.41
CA PRO A 101 15.78 -1.79 -5.78
C PRO A 101 15.91 -1.93 -4.26
N GLU A 102 16.66 -1.00 -3.67
CA GLU A 102 16.79 -0.88 -2.22
C GLU A 102 15.48 -0.45 -1.58
N MET A 103 15.24 -0.89 -0.34
CA MET A 103 14.01 -0.59 0.41
C MET A 103 13.71 0.90 0.49
N GLU A 104 14.74 1.74 0.63
CA GLU A 104 14.58 3.19 0.72
C GLU A 104 14.10 3.80 -0.60
N GLN A 105 14.58 3.29 -1.73
CA GLN A 105 14.15 3.75 -3.06
C GLN A 105 12.67 3.42 -3.27
N VAL A 106 12.25 2.20 -2.92
CA VAL A 106 10.85 1.77 -3.04
C VAL A 106 9.94 2.57 -2.11
N ARG A 107 10.38 2.83 -0.88
CA ARG A 107 9.66 3.69 0.06
C ARG A 107 9.45 5.09 -0.52
N ASP A 108 10.50 5.68 -1.09
CA ASP A 108 10.43 7.02 -1.64
C ASP A 108 9.53 7.09 -2.89
N SER A 109 9.61 6.09 -3.78
CA SER A 109 8.66 5.92 -4.90
C SER A 109 7.21 5.82 -4.41
N LEU A 110 6.93 4.93 -3.45
CA LEU A 110 5.59 4.77 -2.87
C LEU A 110 5.04 6.09 -2.30
N LEU A 111 5.86 6.83 -1.55
CA LEU A 111 5.45 8.13 -0.98
C LEU A 111 5.17 9.15 -2.09
N ASN A 112 5.98 9.20 -3.14
CA ASN A 112 5.74 10.10 -4.27
C ASN A 112 4.42 9.77 -4.97
N HIS A 113 4.18 8.50 -5.29
CA HIS A 113 2.91 8.08 -5.91
C HIS A 113 1.71 8.28 -4.99
N PHE A 114 1.88 8.08 -3.68
CA PHE A 114 0.84 8.38 -2.69
C PHE A 114 0.46 9.86 -2.70
N SER A 115 1.45 10.75 -2.67
CA SER A 115 1.27 12.20 -2.74
C SER A 115 0.48 12.60 -4.00
N MET A 116 0.88 12.05 -5.15
CA MET A 116 0.25 12.36 -6.44
C MET A 116 -1.18 11.82 -6.56
N VAL A 117 -1.41 10.55 -6.21
CA VAL A 117 -2.72 9.90 -6.37
C VAL A 117 -3.74 10.42 -5.37
N CYS A 118 -3.34 10.63 -4.11
CA CYS A 118 -4.23 11.15 -3.08
C CYS A 118 -4.31 12.68 -3.08
N GLY A 119 -3.49 13.39 -3.87
CA GLY A 119 -3.43 14.86 -3.88
C GLY A 119 -3.00 15.45 -2.55
N ARG A 120 -2.07 14.81 -1.82
CA ARG A 120 -1.65 15.20 -0.47
C ARG A 120 -0.18 15.56 -0.41
N LYS A 121 0.14 16.69 0.22
CA LYS A 121 1.52 16.98 0.62
C LYS A 121 1.93 16.03 1.75
N LEU A 122 3.10 15.42 1.63
CA LEU A 122 3.68 14.57 2.66
C LEU A 122 4.76 15.33 3.43
N GLU A 123 4.79 15.11 4.74
CA GLU A 123 5.81 15.62 5.64
C GLU A 123 6.39 14.46 6.45
N ARG A 124 7.71 14.44 6.60
CA ARG A 124 8.42 13.40 7.36
C ARG A 124 8.66 13.90 8.77
N PHE A 125 8.35 13.06 9.74
CA PHE A 125 8.61 13.32 11.15
C PHE A 125 9.42 12.16 11.73
N ASP A 126 10.26 12.46 12.71
CA ASP A 126 10.93 11.44 13.50
C ASP A 126 9.88 10.67 14.32
N ALA A 127 9.91 9.33 14.23
CA ALA A 127 8.98 8.47 14.93
C ALA A 127 9.18 8.48 16.45
N GLU A 128 10.38 8.83 16.93
CA GLU A 128 10.68 9.02 18.35
C GLU A 128 10.23 10.40 18.87
N GLY A 129 9.86 11.31 17.96
CA GLY A 129 9.39 12.64 18.25
C GLY A 129 7.90 12.70 18.60
N LYS A 130 7.46 13.88 19.05
CA LYS A 130 6.04 14.16 19.27
C LYS A 130 5.32 14.19 17.92
N LEU A 131 4.30 13.34 17.75
CA LEU A 131 3.36 13.43 16.63
C LEU A 131 2.77 14.85 16.53
N PRO A 132 2.56 15.38 15.31
CA PRO A 132 1.84 16.64 15.13
C PRO A 132 0.50 16.62 15.88
N ASP A 133 0.18 17.71 16.59
CA ASP A 133 -0.98 17.75 17.49
C ASP A 133 -2.30 17.43 16.75
N GLU A 134 -2.45 17.91 15.52
CA GLU A 134 -3.59 17.61 14.65
C GLU A 134 -3.73 16.11 14.36
N LEU A 135 -2.62 15.43 14.06
CA LEU A 135 -2.62 13.99 13.81
C LEU A 135 -2.91 13.21 15.09
N ALA A 136 -2.34 13.65 16.22
CA ALA A 136 -2.60 13.03 17.52
C ALA A 136 -4.06 13.22 17.97
N GLU A 137 -4.69 14.34 17.64
CA GLU A 137 -6.12 14.59 17.88
C GLU A 137 -6.99 13.71 16.98
N LEU A 138 -6.67 13.63 15.68
CA LEU A 138 -7.38 12.78 14.72
C LEU A 138 -7.36 11.30 15.10
N ILE A 139 -6.25 10.81 15.67
CA ILE A 139 -6.12 9.42 16.13
C ILE A 139 -6.93 9.18 17.42
N ARG A 140 -6.93 10.14 18.36
CA ARG A 140 -7.64 10.02 19.65
C ARG A 140 -9.14 10.16 19.49
N ASN A 141 -9.57 11.09 18.64
CA ASN A 141 -10.97 11.41 18.36
C ASN A 141 -11.23 11.29 16.86
N PRO A 142 -11.11 10.07 16.29
CA PRO A 142 -11.50 9.85 14.90
C PRO A 142 -12.98 10.15 14.75
#